data_AF-A0A3A4SP85-F1
#
_entry.id   AF-A0A3A4SP85-F1
#
_cell.length_a   1.000
_cell.length_b   1.000
_cell.length_c   1.000
_cell.angle_alpha   90.00
_cell.angle_beta   90.00
_cell.angle_gamma   90.00
#
_symmetry.space_group_name_H-M   'P 1'
#
loop_
_entity.id
_entity.type
_entity.pdbx_description
1 polymer ?
#
loop_
_entity_poly.entity_id
_entity_poly.type
_entity_poly.pdbx_seq_one_letter_code
_entity_poly.pdbx_strand_id
1 'polypeptide(L)'
;MDQKISAQITACARCGVCCSKGGPALHDEDKDLVESGILPMASLYTIRKGELAHDNVVGGLIRLPSEIVKIKTRPGSPACMYFDETNKSCGNYDGRPIECRTLECWNTGAIESLYARSRLTRERVFANIPWLLELVITHEAECAIGIVQALVERRESADPDAGPRLSELVRYDLHYREILIQKGNLLSEMMDFLFGRPLADIISRQFKVKVVRTLPGESESV
;
A
#
# COMPACT_ATOMS: atom_id res chain seq x y z
N MET A 1 46.97 -22.04 5.75
CA MET A 1 45.75 -21.85 6.55
C MET A 1 45.29 -20.42 6.29
N ASP A 2 44.55 -20.22 5.21
CA ASP A 2 44.05 -18.89 4.83
C ASP A 2 42.79 -18.59 5.63
N GLN A 3 42.97 -17.95 6.79
CA GLN A 3 41.88 -17.26 7.46
C GLN A 3 41.45 -16.08 6.59
N LYS A 4 40.45 -16.32 5.73
CA LYS A 4 39.63 -15.23 5.17
C LYS A 4 38.96 -14.54 6.35
N ILE A 5 39.52 -13.41 6.77
CA ILE A 5 38.83 -12.45 7.61
C ILE A 5 37.61 -11.98 6.80
N SER A 6 36.44 -12.57 7.08
CA SER A 6 35.17 -12.07 6.58
C SER A 6 34.98 -10.70 7.22
N ALA A 7 35.06 -9.64 6.41
CA ALA A 7 34.77 -8.30 6.88
C ALA A 7 33.35 -8.28 7.46
N GLN A 8 33.24 -8.03 8.76
CA GLN A 8 31.96 -7.97 9.45
C GLN A 8 31.17 -6.78 8.90
N ILE A 9 30.09 -7.06 8.18
CA ILE A 9 29.21 -6.01 7.66
C ILE A 9 28.41 -5.48 8.85
N THR A 10 28.55 -4.19 9.14
CA THR A 10 27.88 -3.52 10.28
C THR A 10 26.89 -2.43 9.83
N ALA A 11 26.79 -2.19 8.52
CA ALA A 11 25.93 -1.17 7.95
C ALA A 11 25.47 -1.53 6.53
N CYS A 12 24.46 -0.83 6.02
CA CYS A 12 23.98 -1.01 4.66
C CYS A 12 25.10 -0.76 3.63
N ALA A 13 25.47 -1.78 2.86
CA ALA A 13 26.47 -1.69 1.79
C ALA A 13 25.96 -1.00 0.51
N ARG A 14 24.73 -0.46 0.52
CA ARG A 14 24.08 0.20 -0.64
C ARG A 14 24.10 -0.67 -1.91
N CYS A 15 23.93 -1.98 -1.76
CA CYS A 15 23.96 -2.92 -2.89
C CYS A 15 22.67 -2.90 -3.74
N GLY A 16 21.57 -2.34 -3.22
CA GLY A 16 20.29 -2.23 -3.91
C GLY A 16 19.39 -3.47 -3.85
N VAL A 17 19.86 -4.60 -3.30
CA VAL A 17 19.11 -5.88 -3.30
C VAL A 17 17.78 -5.79 -2.54
N CYS A 18 17.73 -5.10 -1.41
CA CYS A 18 16.48 -4.90 -0.68
C CYS A 18 15.60 -3.83 -1.35
N CYS A 19 16.20 -2.76 -1.83
CA CYS A 19 15.52 -1.67 -2.49
C CYS A 19 14.81 -2.12 -3.79
N SER A 20 15.35 -3.11 -4.51
CA SER A 20 14.73 -3.67 -5.71
C SER A 20 13.50 -4.54 -5.43
N LYS A 21 13.33 -5.00 -4.18
CA LYS A 21 12.18 -5.82 -3.76
C LYS A 21 10.98 -4.98 -3.31
N GLY A 22 11.16 -3.69 -3.07
CA GLY A 22 10.09 -2.75 -2.76
C GLY A 22 10.40 -1.80 -1.62
N GLY A 23 9.49 -0.85 -1.42
CA GLY A 23 9.56 0.09 -0.31
C GLY A 23 9.24 -0.57 1.04
N PRO A 24 9.88 -0.12 2.14
CA PRO A 24 9.57 -0.55 3.50
C PRO A 24 8.13 -0.16 3.87
N ALA A 25 7.56 -0.91 4.80
CA ALA A 25 6.36 -0.49 5.50
C ALA A 25 6.73 0.38 6.71
N LEU A 26 5.84 1.32 7.04
CA LEU A 26 6.07 2.31 8.06
C LEU A 26 5.58 1.83 9.43
N HIS A 27 6.28 2.30 10.45
CA HIS A 27 5.95 2.10 11.85
C HIS A 27 5.72 3.43 12.54
N ASP A 28 5.20 3.38 13.75
CA ASP A 28 4.94 4.55 14.58
C ASP A 28 6.15 5.48 14.72
N GLU A 29 7.35 4.90 14.77
CA GLU A 29 8.64 5.57 14.81
C GLU A 29 8.93 6.39 13.54
N ASP A 30 8.22 6.14 12.45
CA ASP A 30 8.35 6.87 11.18
C ASP A 30 7.33 8.00 11.04
N LYS A 31 6.44 8.21 12.03
CA LYS A 31 5.39 9.25 11.97
C LYS A 31 5.97 10.64 11.68
N ASP A 32 7.05 11.00 12.37
CA ASP A 32 7.70 12.30 12.20
C ASP A 32 8.29 12.49 10.80
N LEU A 33 8.72 11.41 10.12
CA LEU A 33 9.18 11.49 8.74
C LEU A 33 8.05 11.91 7.80
N VAL A 34 6.82 11.49 8.08
CA VAL A 34 5.64 11.86 7.30
C VAL A 34 5.20 13.28 7.64
N GLU A 35 5.09 13.62 8.92
CA GLU A 35 4.62 14.95 9.37
C GLU A 35 5.58 16.08 8.98
N SER A 36 6.90 15.83 8.99
CA SER A 36 7.90 16.80 8.55
C SER A 36 8.04 16.91 7.03
N GLY A 37 7.36 16.05 6.27
CA GLY A 37 7.43 16.02 4.81
C GLY A 37 8.70 15.36 4.23
N ILE A 38 9.58 14.81 5.06
CA ILE A 38 10.74 14.02 4.61
C ILE A 38 10.27 12.80 3.79
N LEU A 39 9.15 12.20 4.20
CA LEU A 39 8.38 11.25 3.41
C LEU A 39 7.06 11.92 3.01
N PRO A 40 6.99 12.57 1.84
CA PRO A 40 5.76 13.16 1.35
C PRO A 40 4.65 12.11 1.25
N MET A 41 3.43 12.45 1.65
CA MET A 41 2.29 11.53 1.56
C MET A 41 2.07 10.96 0.14
N ALA A 42 2.43 11.72 -0.90
CA ALA A 42 2.38 11.28 -2.30
C ALA A 42 3.32 10.09 -2.62
N SER A 43 4.33 9.83 -1.78
CA SER A 43 5.24 8.68 -1.89
C SER A 43 4.74 7.44 -1.15
N LEU A 44 3.61 7.56 -0.43
CA LEU A 44 3.05 6.50 0.39
C LEU A 44 1.88 5.79 -0.30
N TYR A 45 1.66 4.56 0.12
CA TYR A 45 0.59 3.69 -0.35
C TYR A 45 0.06 2.87 0.82
N THR A 46 -1.25 2.66 0.83
CA THR A 46 -1.92 1.86 1.86
C THR A 46 -2.39 0.53 1.28
N ILE A 47 -1.98 -0.57 1.92
CA ILE A 47 -2.67 -1.86 1.78
C ILE A 47 -3.73 -1.91 2.87
N ARG A 48 -5.01 -1.98 2.49
CA ARG A 48 -6.13 -1.84 3.42
C ARG A 48 -6.35 -3.12 4.22
N LYS A 49 -7.00 -2.95 5.37
CA LYS A 49 -7.47 -4.08 6.19
C LYS A 49 -8.32 -5.03 5.33
N GLY A 50 -8.04 -6.33 5.42
CA GLY A 50 -8.74 -7.37 4.68
C GLY A 50 -8.21 -7.63 3.26
N GLU A 51 -7.30 -6.80 2.72
CA GLU A 51 -6.59 -7.12 1.49
C GLU A 51 -5.62 -8.31 1.68
N LEU A 52 -5.30 -8.99 0.58
CA LEU A 52 -4.21 -9.96 0.54
C LEU A 52 -2.87 -9.26 0.32
N ALA A 53 -1.90 -9.57 1.17
CA ALA A 53 -0.51 -9.13 1.06
C ALA A 53 0.45 -10.30 1.22
N HIS A 54 1.64 -10.20 0.62
CA HIS A 54 2.70 -11.18 0.84
C HIS A 54 3.36 -10.95 2.20
N ASP A 55 3.31 -11.96 3.06
CA ASP A 55 4.03 -11.96 4.33
C ASP A 55 5.47 -12.45 4.09
N ASN A 56 6.45 -11.60 4.41
CA ASN A 56 7.86 -11.92 4.18
C ASN A 56 8.48 -12.77 5.28
N VAL A 57 7.83 -12.88 6.44
CA VAL A 57 8.30 -13.65 7.60
C VAL A 57 7.73 -15.06 7.56
N VAL A 58 6.40 -15.18 7.39
CA VAL A 58 5.71 -16.48 7.32
C VAL A 58 5.80 -17.08 5.92
N GLY A 59 5.91 -16.24 4.89
CA GLY A 59 5.87 -16.65 3.49
C GLY A 59 4.44 -16.83 2.98
N GLY A 60 4.19 -16.39 1.74
CA GLY A 60 2.89 -16.55 1.08
C GLY A 60 1.93 -15.38 1.31
N LEU A 61 0.69 -15.55 0.84
CA LEU A 61 -0.33 -14.52 0.93
C LEU A 61 -1.13 -14.66 2.22
N ILE A 62 -1.22 -13.57 2.98
CA ILE A 62 -2.07 -13.46 4.16
C ILE A 62 -3.15 -12.42 3.95
N ARG A 63 -4.28 -12.60 4.62
CA ARG A 63 -5.27 -11.54 4.76
C ARG A 63 -4.88 -10.62 5.89
N LEU A 64 -4.78 -9.33 5.61
CA LEU A 64 -4.31 -8.38 6.59
C LEU A 64 -5.35 -8.11 7.70
N PRO A 65 -5.00 -8.29 8.98
CA PRO A 65 -5.89 -7.98 10.10
C PRO A 65 -6.03 -6.47 10.36
N SER A 66 -5.04 -5.68 9.90
CA SER A 66 -4.97 -4.22 9.96
C SER A 66 -4.36 -3.69 8.66
N GLU A 67 -4.50 -2.40 8.40
CA GLU A 67 -3.82 -1.79 7.25
C GLU A 67 -2.29 -1.78 7.39
N ILE A 68 -1.60 -1.62 6.27
CA ILE A 68 -0.16 -1.38 6.19
C ILE A 68 0.07 -0.14 5.34
N VAL A 69 0.62 0.92 5.94
CA VAL A 69 1.15 2.08 5.22
C VAL A 69 2.59 1.79 4.82
N LYS A 70 2.94 2.01 3.55
CA LYS A 70 4.30 1.75 3.05
C LYS A 70 4.72 2.71 1.95
N ILE A 71 6.02 2.76 1.68
CA ILE A 71 6.57 3.51 0.54
C ILE A 71 6.19 2.79 -0.77
N LYS A 72 5.77 3.58 -1.77
CA LYS A 72 5.43 3.09 -3.12
C LYS A 72 6.62 2.47 -3.84
N THR A 73 6.29 1.65 -4.82
CA THR A 73 7.24 1.19 -5.83
C THR A 73 7.23 2.12 -7.03
N ARG A 74 8.27 2.08 -7.87
CA ARG A 74 8.26 2.81 -9.14
C ARG A 74 7.19 2.25 -10.08
N PRO A 75 6.58 3.08 -10.94
CA PRO A 75 5.68 2.59 -11.98
C PRO A 75 6.33 1.50 -12.82
N GLY A 76 5.64 0.36 -12.99
CA GLY A 76 6.15 -0.77 -13.79
C GLY A 76 7.32 -1.55 -13.16
N SER A 77 7.72 -1.25 -11.93
CA SER A 77 8.84 -1.94 -11.25
C SER A 77 8.47 -2.31 -9.81
N PRO A 78 8.97 -3.45 -9.29
CA PRO A 78 8.84 -3.79 -7.88
C PRO A 78 9.74 -2.93 -6.98
N ALA A 79 10.71 -2.19 -7.54
CA ALA A 79 11.67 -1.44 -6.75
C ALA A 79 11.05 -0.26 -6.01
N CYS A 80 11.55 0.02 -4.80
CA CYS A 80 11.23 1.21 -4.02
C CYS A 80 11.39 2.48 -4.87
N MET A 81 10.45 3.42 -4.74
CA MET A 81 10.47 4.64 -5.55
C MET A 81 11.68 5.56 -5.32
N TYR A 82 12.31 5.48 -4.14
CA TYR A 82 13.53 6.23 -3.82
C TYR A 82 14.81 5.52 -4.27
N PHE A 83 14.74 4.31 -4.83
CA PHE A 83 15.92 3.61 -5.30
C PHE A 83 16.37 4.15 -6.66
N ASP A 84 17.62 4.58 -6.73
CA ASP A 84 18.32 4.85 -7.98
C ASP A 84 19.12 3.60 -8.36
N GLU A 85 18.63 2.89 -9.39
CA GLU A 85 19.25 1.66 -9.89
C GLU A 85 20.60 1.89 -10.54
N THR A 86 20.77 3.02 -11.23
CA THR A 86 21.99 3.36 -11.97
C THR A 86 23.15 3.55 -11.00
N ASN A 87 22.93 4.36 -9.97
CA ASN A 87 23.96 4.69 -8.98
C ASN A 87 23.93 3.77 -7.75
N LYS A 88 23.01 2.80 -7.71
CA LYS A 88 22.74 1.93 -6.54
C LYS A 88 22.60 2.73 -5.25
N SER A 89 21.84 3.82 -5.31
CA SER A 89 21.72 4.79 -4.21
C SER A 89 20.26 4.97 -3.78
N CYS A 90 20.04 5.56 -2.61
CA CYS A 90 18.71 5.92 -2.13
C CYS A 90 18.57 7.44 -2.14
N GLY A 91 17.59 7.96 -2.87
CA GLY A 91 17.27 9.38 -2.91
C GLY A 91 16.74 9.96 -1.60
N ASN A 92 16.46 9.10 -0.61
CA ASN A 92 16.05 9.48 0.74
C ASN A 92 16.84 8.68 1.80
N TYR A 93 18.17 8.62 1.67
CA TYR A 93 19.00 7.75 2.54
C TYR A 93 19.00 8.17 4.01
N ASP A 94 18.96 9.48 4.29
CA ASP A 94 19.00 10.00 5.66
C ASP A 94 17.61 9.96 6.31
N GLY A 95 16.56 10.15 5.50
CA GLY A 95 15.15 10.02 5.91
C GLY A 95 14.59 8.59 5.81
N ARG A 96 15.44 7.56 5.90
CA ARG A 96 15.00 6.16 5.75
C ARG A 96 14.10 5.73 6.92
N PRO A 97 12.97 5.04 6.63
CA PRO A 97 12.13 4.42 7.65
C PRO A 97 12.86 3.40 8.52
N ILE A 98 12.28 3.07 9.67
CA ILE A 98 12.87 2.15 10.64
C ILE A 98 13.18 0.78 10.03
N GLU A 99 12.31 0.20 9.19
CA GLU A 99 12.61 -1.08 8.53
C GLU A 99 13.89 -1.00 7.67
N CYS A 100 14.12 0.12 6.98
CA CYS A 100 15.33 0.32 6.19
C CYS A 100 16.58 0.53 7.04
N ARG A 101 16.45 1.08 8.26
CA ARG A 101 17.55 1.27 9.22
C ARG A 101 17.88 -0.03 9.96
N THR A 102 16.87 -0.86 10.21
CA THR A 102 16.97 -2.14 10.93
C THR A 102 17.35 -3.30 10.02
N LEU A 103 17.18 -3.20 8.70
CA LEU A 103 17.50 -4.28 7.78
C LEU A 103 19.00 -4.59 7.73
N GLU A 104 19.35 -5.76 8.25
CA GLU A 104 20.67 -6.38 8.11
C GLU A 104 20.58 -7.56 7.12
N CYS A 105 21.20 -7.43 5.95
CA CYS A 105 21.12 -8.47 4.90
C CYS A 105 21.77 -9.80 5.30
N TRP A 106 22.57 -9.80 6.37
CA TRP A 106 23.28 -10.97 6.91
C TRP A 106 22.60 -11.56 8.15
N ASN A 107 21.62 -10.87 8.75
CA ASN A 107 20.87 -11.33 9.93
C ASN A 107 19.50 -10.66 10.01
N THR A 108 18.43 -11.36 9.62
CA THR A 108 17.09 -10.78 9.52
C THR A 108 16.32 -10.70 10.85
N GLY A 109 16.85 -11.24 11.95
CA GLY A 109 16.10 -11.36 13.20
C GLY A 109 15.57 -10.03 13.77
N ALA A 110 16.32 -8.94 13.61
CA ALA A 110 15.89 -7.62 14.08
C ALA A 110 14.69 -7.06 13.29
N ILE A 111 14.71 -7.18 11.95
CA ILE A 111 13.61 -6.71 11.11
C ILE A 111 12.39 -7.62 11.21
N GLU A 112 12.59 -8.93 11.38
CA GLU A 112 11.49 -9.88 11.63
C GLU A 112 10.77 -9.56 12.94
N SER A 113 11.53 -9.24 14.01
CA SER A 113 10.95 -8.83 15.30
C SER A 113 10.17 -7.51 15.20
N LEU A 114 10.60 -6.60 14.32
CA LEU A 114 9.92 -5.35 14.05
C LEU A 114 8.65 -5.56 13.21
N TYR A 115 8.63 -6.56 12.32
CA TYR A 115 7.60 -6.74 11.28
C TYR A 115 6.15 -6.74 11.80
N ALA A 116 5.91 -7.31 12.98
CA ALA A 116 4.57 -7.45 13.57
C ALA A 116 4.22 -6.37 14.60
N ARG A 117 5.12 -5.43 14.89
CA ARG A 117 4.96 -4.43 15.94
C ARG A 117 4.54 -3.08 15.35
N SER A 118 3.73 -2.31 16.08
CA SER A 118 3.58 -0.85 15.93
C SER A 118 3.50 -0.29 14.50
N ARG A 119 2.70 -0.91 13.63
CA ARG A 119 2.48 -0.41 12.26
C ARG A 119 1.81 0.96 12.28
N LEU A 120 2.35 1.88 11.48
CA LEU A 120 1.75 3.21 11.33
C LEU A 120 0.42 3.10 10.58
N THR A 121 -0.61 3.76 11.11
CA THR A 121 -1.95 3.81 10.52
C THR A 121 -2.24 5.20 9.93
N ARG A 122 -3.18 5.25 8.98
CA ARG A 122 -3.72 6.52 8.45
C ARG A 122 -4.32 7.37 9.58
N GLU A 123 -5.00 6.75 10.54
CA GLU A 123 -5.53 7.43 11.73
C GLU A 123 -4.43 8.19 12.49
N ARG A 124 -3.29 7.57 12.71
CA ARG A 124 -2.17 8.20 13.41
C ARG A 124 -1.48 9.28 12.60
N VAL A 125 -1.36 9.09 11.28
CA VAL A 125 -0.80 10.12 10.38
C VAL A 125 -1.71 11.35 10.33
N PHE A 126 -3.03 11.15 10.29
CA PHE A 126 -4.01 12.22 10.17
C PHE A 126 -4.57 12.71 11.50
N ALA A 127 -3.98 12.34 12.63
CA ALA A 127 -4.42 12.79 13.96
C ALA A 127 -4.53 14.33 14.05
N ASN A 128 -3.65 15.04 13.34
CA ASN A 128 -3.62 16.50 13.27
C ASN A 128 -4.29 17.08 12.01
N ILE A 129 -4.89 16.24 11.16
CA ILE A 129 -5.57 16.65 9.92
C ILE A 129 -6.93 15.92 9.82
N PRO A 130 -7.90 16.23 10.70
CA PRO A 130 -9.11 15.42 10.86
C PRO A 130 -9.95 15.27 9.59
N TRP A 131 -9.97 16.30 8.73
CA TRP A 131 -10.73 16.26 7.48
C TRP A 131 -10.20 15.22 6.49
N LEU A 132 -8.88 14.96 6.44
CA LEU A 132 -8.33 13.87 5.61
C LEU A 132 -8.70 12.51 6.18
N LEU A 133 -8.72 12.38 7.51
CA LEU A 133 -9.16 11.14 8.17
C LEU A 133 -10.64 10.86 7.90
N GLU A 134 -11.49 11.89 7.91
CA GLU A 134 -12.92 11.75 7.60
C GLU A 134 -13.14 11.23 6.18
N LEU A 135 -12.34 11.70 5.20
CA LEU A 135 -12.40 11.18 3.83
C LEU A 135 -12.08 9.69 3.78
N VAL A 136 -11.06 9.25 4.54
CA VAL A 136 -10.67 7.84 4.65
C VAL A 136 -11.79 7.01 5.29
N ILE A 137 -12.34 7.47 6.41
CA ILE A 137 -13.40 6.76 7.14
C ILE A 137 -14.65 6.62 6.25
N THR A 138 -15.03 7.69 5.56
CA THR A 138 -16.19 7.70 4.66
C THR A 138 -16.01 6.73 3.50
N HIS A 139 -14.81 6.68 2.91
CA HIS A 139 -14.50 5.71 1.87
C HIS A 139 -14.51 4.26 2.39
N GLU A 140 -13.90 4.02 3.56
CA GLU A 140 -13.86 2.68 4.16
C GLU A 140 -15.26 2.16 4.52
N ALA A 141 -16.18 3.02 4.97
CA ALA A 141 -17.55 2.62 5.30
C ALA A 141 -18.30 2.00 4.11
N GLU A 142 -18.07 2.54 2.90
CA GLU A 142 -18.71 2.04 1.67
C GLU A 142 -17.88 0.93 1.00
N CYS A 143 -16.57 1.08 0.96
CA CYS A 143 -15.68 0.24 0.15
C CYS A 143 -14.87 -0.78 0.95
N ALA A 144 -15.21 -1.04 2.22
CA ALA A 144 -14.49 -2.00 3.06
C ALA A 144 -14.33 -3.36 2.36
N ILE A 145 -13.12 -3.94 2.46
CA ILE A 145 -12.81 -5.21 1.80
C ILE A 145 -13.70 -6.37 2.32
N GLY A 146 -14.17 -6.28 3.56
CA GLY A 146 -15.14 -7.24 4.11
C GLY A 146 -16.50 -7.20 3.41
N ILE A 147 -16.99 -6.01 3.05
CA ILE A 147 -18.24 -5.85 2.29
C ILE A 147 -18.08 -6.46 0.90
N VAL A 148 -16.95 -6.15 0.24
CA VAL A 148 -16.62 -6.67 -1.09
C VAL A 148 -16.57 -8.20 -1.09
N GLN A 149 -15.89 -8.78 -0.09
CA GLN A 149 -15.81 -10.22 0.07
C GLN A 149 -17.20 -10.86 0.20
N ALA A 150 -18.05 -10.32 1.09
CA ALA A 150 -19.40 -10.85 1.29
C ALA A 150 -20.24 -10.80 0.01
N LEU A 151 -20.09 -9.74 -0.79
CA LEU A 151 -20.78 -9.64 -2.08
C LEU A 151 -20.23 -10.62 -3.12
N VAL A 152 -18.91 -10.86 -3.15
CA VAL A 152 -18.33 -11.89 -4.02
C VAL A 152 -18.87 -13.28 -3.67
N GLU A 153 -18.91 -13.63 -2.38
CA GLU A 153 -19.44 -14.92 -1.90
C GLU A 153 -20.94 -15.10 -2.22
N ARG A 154 -21.74 -14.03 -2.06
CA ARG A 154 -23.15 -14.04 -2.47
C ARG A 154 -23.31 -14.24 -3.98
N ARG A 155 -22.48 -13.57 -4.78
CA ARG A 155 -22.50 -13.72 -6.24
C ARG A 155 -22.15 -15.16 -6.67
N GLU A 156 -21.18 -15.79 -6.01
CA GLU A 156 -20.84 -17.20 -6.23
C GLU A 156 -22.00 -18.13 -5.87
N SER A 157 -22.81 -17.73 -4.89
CA SER A 157 -24.05 -18.41 -4.49
C SER A 157 -25.27 -18.06 -5.37
N ALA A 158 -25.03 -17.48 -6.56
CA ALA A 158 -26.05 -17.09 -7.55
C ALA A 158 -27.06 -16.03 -7.07
N ASP A 159 -26.68 -15.18 -6.12
CA ASP A 159 -27.48 -14.02 -5.74
C ASP A 159 -27.48 -12.97 -6.87
N PRO A 160 -28.66 -12.65 -7.45
CA PRO A 160 -28.74 -11.72 -8.58
C PRO A 160 -28.38 -10.27 -8.22
N ASP A 161 -28.49 -9.88 -6.96
CA ASP A 161 -28.26 -8.49 -6.51
C ASP A 161 -26.79 -8.21 -6.20
N ALA A 162 -25.99 -9.26 -5.98
CA ALA A 162 -24.59 -9.13 -5.57
C ALA A 162 -23.71 -8.50 -6.66
N GLY A 163 -23.95 -8.86 -7.93
CA GLY A 163 -23.22 -8.29 -9.07
C GLY A 163 -23.45 -6.79 -9.25
N PRO A 164 -24.70 -6.31 -9.37
CA PRO A 164 -25.03 -4.89 -9.40
C PRO A 164 -24.44 -4.11 -8.23
N ARG A 165 -24.52 -4.65 -7.01
CA ARG A 165 -23.96 -3.99 -5.83
C ARG A 165 -22.43 -3.88 -5.86
N LEU A 166 -21.71 -4.89 -6.36
CA LEU A 166 -20.26 -4.79 -6.58
C LEU A 166 -19.92 -3.67 -7.58
N SER A 167 -20.68 -3.57 -8.67
CA SER A 167 -20.51 -2.51 -9.67
C SER A 167 -20.78 -1.12 -9.09
N GLU A 168 -21.74 -0.98 -8.16
CA GLU A 168 -21.97 0.26 -7.42
C GLU A 168 -20.76 0.65 -6.58
N LEU A 169 -20.17 -0.28 -5.82
CA LEU A 169 -19.00 0.03 -5.00
C LEU A 169 -17.80 0.45 -5.85
N VAL A 170 -17.58 -0.19 -7.01
CA VAL A 170 -16.51 0.20 -7.95
C VAL A 170 -16.74 1.61 -8.49
N ARG A 171 -17.98 1.94 -8.87
CA ARG A 171 -18.31 3.30 -9.34
C ARG A 171 -18.16 4.33 -8.23
N TYR A 172 -18.53 3.98 -7.01
CA TYR A 172 -18.34 4.84 -5.84
C TYR A 172 -16.86 5.14 -5.61
N ASP A 173 -15.99 4.12 -5.53
CA ASP A 173 -14.54 4.30 -5.34
C ASP A 173 -13.92 5.18 -6.44
N LEU A 174 -14.28 4.94 -7.72
CA LEU A 174 -13.80 5.74 -8.84
C LEU A 174 -14.23 7.20 -8.72
N HIS A 175 -15.53 7.44 -8.54
CA HIS A 175 -16.08 8.79 -8.49
C HIS A 175 -15.58 9.58 -7.27
N TYR A 176 -15.42 8.90 -6.14
CA TYR A 176 -14.89 9.49 -4.91
C TYR A 176 -13.47 10.02 -5.13
N ARG A 177 -12.60 9.22 -5.75
CA ARG A 177 -11.23 9.64 -6.12
C ARG A 177 -11.25 10.82 -7.11
N GLU A 178 -12.09 10.75 -8.14
CA GLU A 178 -12.20 11.81 -9.17
C GLU A 178 -12.63 13.15 -8.57
N ILE A 179 -13.66 13.16 -7.73
CA ILE A 179 -14.15 14.39 -7.06
C ILE A 179 -13.04 14.99 -6.20
N LEU A 180 -12.32 14.18 -5.44
CA LEU A 180 -11.28 14.68 -4.54
C LEU A 180 -10.09 15.29 -5.29
N ILE A 181 -9.77 14.76 -6.48
CA ILE A 181 -8.76 15.35 -7.36
C ILE A 181 -9.29 16.66 -7.97
N GLN A 182 -10.48 16.62 -8.60
CA GLN A 182 -10.98 17.74 -9.41
C GLN A 182 -11.53 18.90 -8.60
N LYS A 183 -12.22 18.62 -7.49
CA LYS A 183 -12.91 19.61 -6.65
C LYS A 183 -12.22 19.81 -5.30
N GLY A 184 -11.63 18.74 -4.76
CA GLY A 184 -10.88 18.78 -3.50
C GLY A 184 -9.46 19.31 -3.63
N ASN A 185 -8.96 19.50 -4.87
CA ASN A 185 -7.58 19.89 -5.18
C ASN A 185 -6.51 18.98 -4.53
N LEU A 186 -6.83 17.70 -4.31
CA LEU A 186 -5.87 16.72 -3.83
C LEU A 186 -4.99 16.22 -4.99
N LEU A 187 -3.71 15.98 -4.70
CA LEU A 187 -2.80 15.37 -5.66
C LEU A 187 -3.27 13.94 -5.98
N SER A 188 -3.27 13.60 -7.27
CA SER A 188 -3.64 12.26 -7.74
C SER A 188 -2.82 11.15 -7.07
N GLU A 189 -1.56 11.46 -6.77
CA GLU A 189 -0.58 10.60 -6.14
C GLU A 189 -0.93 10.32 -4.68
N MET A 190 -1.73 11.16 -4.02
CA MET A 190 -2.17 10.90 -2.64
C MET A 190 -3.30 9.86 -2.57
N MET A 191 -3.98 9.55 -3.68
CA MET A 191 -5.10 8.60 -3.67
C MET A 191 -4.67 7.20 -3.23
N ASP A 192 -3.44 6.82 -3.58
CA ASP A 192 -2.82 5.56 -3.17
C ASP A 192 -2.60 5.49 -1.65
N PHE A 193 -2.24 6.61 -1.03
CA PHE A 193 -2.09 6.67 0.41
C PHE A 193 -3.45 6.71 1.10
N LEU A 194 -4.37 7.54 0.61
CA LEU A 194 -5.68 7.73 1.21
C LEU A 194 -6.59 6.51 1.08
N PHE A 195 -6.62 5.86 -0.08
CA PHE A 195 -7.63 4.84 -0.40
C PHE A 195 -7.01 3.54 -0.92
N GLY A 196 -5.69 3.42 -0.89
CA GLY A 196 -4.99 2.26 -1.45
C GLY A 196 -5.22 2.11 -2.94
N ARG A 197 -5.06 0.88 -3.42
CA ARG A 197 -5.29 0.51 -4.81
C ARG A 197 -6.77 0.72 -5.19
N PRO A 198 -7.06 1.13 -6.44
CA PRO A 198 -8.45 1.21 -6.93
C PRO A 198 -9.22 -0.08 -6.68
N LEU A 199 -10.48 0.04 -6.27
CA LEU A 199 -11.28 -1.10 -5.82
C LEU A 199 -11.46 -2.15 -6.93
N ALA A 200 -11.63 -1.71 -8.18
CA ALA A 200 -11.69 -2.58 -9.35
C ALA A 200 -10.46 -3.50 -9.47
N ASP A 201 -9.27 -2.98 -9.16
CA ASP A 201 -8.03 -3.73 -9.26
C ASP A 201 -7.87 -4.70 -8.09
N ILE A 202 -8.35 -4.34 -6.90
CA ILE A 202 -8.41 -5.26 -5.75
C ILE A 202 -9.35 -6.43 -6.09
N ILE A 203 -10.56 -6.14 -6.56
CA ILE A 203 -11.56 -7.16 -6.95
C ILE A 203 -10.96 -8.15 -7.97
N SER A 204 -10.34 -7.62 -9.02
CA SER A 204 -9.70 -8.44 -10.06
C SER A 204 -8.53 -9.29 -9.52
N ARG A 205 -7.64 -8.69 -8.73
CA ARG A 205 -6.40 -9.36 -8.29
C ARG A 205 -6.64 -10.39 -7.18
N GLN A 206 -7.46 -10.03 -6.19
CA GLN A 206 -7.70 -10.82 -4.98
C GLN A 206 -8.83 -11.84 -5.18
N PHE A 207 -9.93 -11.44 -5.82
CA PHE A 207 -11.14 -12.27 -5.95
C PHE A 207 -11.31 -12.88 -7.35
N LYS A 208 -10.44 -12.56 -8.31
CA LYS A 208 -10.48 -13.06 -9.69
C LYS A 208 -11.79 -12.77 -10.43
N VAL A 209 -12.54 -11.76 -9.97
CA VAL A 209 -13.76 -11.30 -10.62
C VAL A 209 -13.40 -10.25 -11.67
N LYS A 210 -13.85 -10.47 -12.92
CA LYS A 210 -13.66 -9.51 -14.00
C LYS A 210 -14.54 -8.28 -13.76
N VAL A 211 -13.91 -7.12 -13.65
CA VAL A 211 -14.61 -5.83 -13.58
C VAL A 211 -14.59 -5.20 -14.97
N VAL A 212 -15.77 -4.96 -15.54
CA VAL A 212 -15.90 -4.18 -16.79
C VAL A 212 -16.05 -2.72 -16.40
N ARG A 213 -15.09 -1.89 -16.80
CA ARG A 213 -15.18 -0.44 -16.62
C ARG A 213 -16.00 0.11 -17.78
N THR A 214 -17.33 0.18 -17.63
CA THR A 214 -18.15 0.90 -18.60
C THR A 214 -17.94 2.39 -18.36
N LEU A 215 -17.32 3.07 -19.33
CA LEU A 215 -17.25 4.53 -19.29
C LEU A 215 -18.67 5.09 -19.36
N PRO A 216 -18.99 6.18 -18.63
CA PRO A 216 -20.27 6.85 -18.82
C PRO A 216 -20.34 7.39 -20.26
N GLY A 217 -21.12 6.73 -21.13
CA GLY A 217 -21.37 7.19 -22.50
C GLY A 217 -21.29 6.15 -23.61
N GLU A 218 -20.86 4.91 -23.37
CA GLU A 218 -20.94 3.86 -24.38
C GLU A 218 -22.30 3.15 -24.30
N SER A 219 -23.24 3.59 -25.13
CA SER A 219 -24.45 2.86 -25.46
C SER A 219 -24.08 1.53 -26.12
N GLU A 220 -24.56 0.41 -25.57
CA GLU A 220 -24.55 -0.88 -26.26
C GLU A 220 -25.34 -0.73 -27.57
N SER A 221 -24.63 -0.75 -28.70
CA SER A 221 -25.25 -0.98 -29.99
C SER A 221 -25.43 -2.49 -30.16
N VAL A 222 -26.69 -2.91 -29.97
CA VAL A 222 -27.39 -4.14 -30.43
C VAL A 222 -26.60 -5.45 -30.42
#